data_AF-A0A533WMB6-F1
#
_entry.id   AF-A0A533WMB6-F1
#
_cell.length_a   1.000
_cell.length_b   1.000
_cell.length_c   1.000
_cell.angle_alpha   90.00
_cell.angle_beta   90.00
_cell.angle_gamma   90.00
#
_symmetry.space_group_name_H-M   'P 1'
#
loop_
_entity.id
_entity.type
_entity.pdbx_description
1 polymer ?
#
loop_
_entity_poly.entity_id
_entity_poly.type
_entity_poly.pdbx_seq_one_letter_code
_entity_poly.pdbx_strand_id
1 'polypeptide(L)'
;MSEGMADRIHHLVEGMNRLELQIAGEAEVIKDHYVKAAASMPEDKNYFLNGVQTASVVRSFLLTRKGVEVPGEGTIPIPEFIDSVIKFANYPKRKIEVLNDLATHLQNIYALIGSPQEAQ
;
A
#
# COMPACT_ATOMS: atom_id res chain seq x y z
N MET A 1 -14.16 -29.39 33.13
CA MET A 1 -12.98 -28.68 32.60
C MET A 1 -12.95 -28.88 31.10
N SER A 2 -13.70 -28.05 30.39
CA SER A 2 -13.77 -28.01 28.94
C SER A 2 -13.60 -26.54 28.58
N GLU A 3 -12.45 -25.94 28.89
CA GLU A 3 -11.97 -24.86 28.02
C GLU A 3 -11.71 -25.57 26.69
N GLY A 4 -12.75 -25.55 25.87
CA GLY A 4 -12.91 -26.48 24.77
C GLY A 4 -11.97 -26.07 23.67
N MET A 5 -11.56 -27.02 22.83
CA MET A 5 -10.87 -26.68 21.58
C MET A 5 -11.58 -25.57 20.79
N ALA A 6 -12.91 -25.46 20.93
CA ALA A 6 -13.73 -24.37 20.41
C ALA A 6 -13.32 -22.98 20.92
N ASP A 7 -13.10 -22.78 22.22
CA ASP A 7 -12.72 -21.48 22.80
C ASP A 7 -11.34 -21.04 22.30
N ARG A 8 -10.40 -22.00 22.21
CA ARG A 8 -9.06 -21.75 21.66
C ARG A 8 -9.12 -21.37 20.18
N ILE A 9 -9.97 -22.02 19.39
CA ILE A 9 -10.20 -21.67 17.97
C ILE A 9 -10.86 -20.29 17.87
N HIS A 10 -11.81 -19.96 18.74
CA HIS A 10 -12.47 -18.66 18.76
C HIS A 10 -11.46 -17.52 18.96
N HIS A 11 -10.53 -17.66 19.91
CA HIS A 11 -9.47 -16.67 20.11
C HIS A 11 -8.56 -16.47 18.90
N LEU A 12 -8.30 -17.52 18.12
CA LEU A 12 -7.55 -17.39 16.86
C LEU A 12 -8.33 -16.53 15.85
N VAL A 13 -9.64 -16.74 15.73
CA VAL A 13 -10.53 -15.94 14.86
C VAL A 13 -10.56 -14.48 15.30
N GLU A 14 -10.69 -14.21 16.60
CA GLU A 14 -10.61 -12.85 17.14
C GLU A 14 -9.26 -12.18 16.82
N GLY A 15 -8.16 -12.92 16.97
CA GLY A 15 -6.83 -12.46 16.63
C GLY A 15 -6.70 -12.09 15.14
N MET A 16 -7.24 -12.93 14.25
CA MET A 16 -7.26 -12.64 12.81
C MET A 16 -8.09 -11.40 12.47
N ASN A 17 -9.26 -11.22 13.09
CA ASN A 17 -10.10 -10.04 12.86
C ASN A 17 -9.42 -8.75 13.31
N ARG A 18 -8.74 -8.77 14.47
CA ARG A 18 -7.95 -7.63 14.94
C ARG A 18 -6.80 -7.32 13.98
N LEU A 19 -6.11 -8.33 13.49
CA LEU A 19 -5.03 -8.16 12.52
C LEU A 19 -5.52 -7.55 11.21
N GLU A 20 -6.66 -8.00 10.68
CA GLU A 20 -7.27 -7.41 9.47
C GLU A 20 -7.64 -5.94 9.65
N LEU A 21 -8.16 -5.56 10.83
CA LEU A 21 -8.44 -4.15 11.15
C LEU A 21 -7.15 -3.31 11.23
N GLN A 22 -6.07 -3.86 11.81
CA GLN A 22 -4.78 -3.19 11.85
C GLN A 22 -4.20 -3.00 10.44
N ILE A 23 -4.27 -4.03 9.59
CA ILE A 23 -3.85 -3.95 8.18
C ILE A 23 -4.63 -2.86 7.44
N ALA A 24 -5.94 -2.76 7.65
CA ALA A 24 -6.75 -1.70 7.05
C ALA A 24 -6.31 -0.30 7.52
N GLY A 25 -6.01 -0.14 8.82
CA GLY A 25 -5.48 1.11 9.37
C GLY A 25 -4.15 1.52 8.74
N GLU A 26 -3.20 0.59 8.64
CA GLU A 26 -1.90 0.86 8.01
C GLU A 26 -2.03 1.15 6.50
N ALA A 27 -3.00 0.53 5.82
CA ALA A 27 -3.28 0.84 4.43
C ALA A 27 -3.75 2.29 4.24
N GLU A 28 -4.61 2.81 5.13
CA GLU A 28 -5.02 4.22 5.10
C GLU A 28 -3.84 5.17 5.33
N VAL A 29 -2.96 4.84 6.28
CA VAL A 29 -1.73 5.62 6.52
C VAL A 29 -0.85 5.65 5.27
N ILE A 30 -0.63 4.50 4.63
CA ILE A 30 0.16 4.43 3.38
C ILE A 30 -0.49 5.28 2.27
N LYS A 31 -1.82 5.23 2.09
CA LYS A 31 -2.51 6.06 1.09
C LYS A 31 -2.24 7.55 1.30
N ASP A 32 -2.38 8.03 2.53
CA ASP A 32 -2.13 9.43 2.89
C ASP A 32 -0.70 9.85 2.56
N HIS A 33 0.27 9.00 2.89
CA HIS A 33 1.68 9.27 2.60
C HIS A 33 1.96 9.30 1.10
N TYR A 34 1.41 8.37 0.32
CA TYR A 34 1.56 8.37 -1.13
C TYR A 34 0.95 9.60 -1.79
N VAL A 35 -0.24 10.04 -1.34
CA VAL A 35 -0.87 11.26 -1.85
C VAL A 35 0.02 12.48 -1.58
N LYS A 36 0.55 12.61 -0.36
CA LYS A 36 1.46 13.71 0.02
C LYS A 36 2.77 13.67 -0.77
N ALA A 37 3.34 12.48 -0.94
CA ALA A 37 4.57 12.27 -1.69
C ALA A 37 4.36 12.65 -3.16
N ALA A 38 3.30 12.12 -3.79
CA ALA A 38 2.95 12.45 -5.16
C ALA A 38 2.72 13.94 -5.37
N ALA A 39 1.96 14.61 -4.49
CA ALA A 39 1.71 16.06 -4.60
C ALA A 39 3.00 16.90 -4.55
N SER A 40 4.00 16.41 -3.82
CA SER A 40 5.34 17.02 -3.68
C SER A 40 6.30 16.65 -4.81
N MET A 41 5.95 15.72 -5.70
CA MET A 41 6.78 15.37 -6.85
C MET A 41 6.79 16.51 -7.89
N PRO A 42 7.96 16.85 -8.45
CA PRO A 42 8.05 17.68 -9.65
C PRO A 42 7.25 17.08 -10.82
N GLU A 43 6.67 17.92 -11.68
CA GLU A 43 5.79 17.48 -12.78
C GLU A 43 6.53 16.63 -13.84
N ASP A 44 7.83 16.83 -13.98
CA ASP A 44 8.70 16.11 -14.90
C ASP A 44 9.25 14.81 -14.31
N LYS A 45 9.00 14.54 -13.02
CA LYS A 45 9.42 13.30 -12.35
C LYS A 45 8.27 12.31 -12.21
N ASN A 46 8.62 11.05 -12.42
CA ASN A 46 7.78 9.91 -12.12
C ASN A 46 8.60 8.84 -11.36
N TYR A 47 7.91 7.89 -10.75
CA TYR A 47 8.53 6.79 -10.02
C TYR A 47 7.91 5.46 -10.42
N PHE A 48 8.73 4.47 -10.77
CA PHE A 48 8.26 3.15 -11.19
C PHE A 48 7.98 2.23 -9.99
N LEU A 49 6.73 1.81 -9.85
CA LEU A 49 6.25 0.93 -8.78
C LEU A 49 6.49 -0.54 -9.16
N ASN A 50 7.77 -0.92 -9.23
CA ASN A 50 8.17 -2.26 -9.64
C ASN A 50 7.67 -3.36 -8.68
N GLY A 51 7.21 -4.49 -9.21
CA GLY A 51 6.78 -5.64 -8.41
C GLY A 51 5.38 -5.50 -7.78
N VAL A 52 4.75 -4.32 -7.89
CA VAL A 52 3.38 -4.09 -7.42
C VAL A 52 2.38 -4.69 -8.40
N GLN A 53 1.38 -5.40 -7.88
CA GLN A 53 0.35 -6.07 -8.67
C GLN A 53 -1.05 -5.74 -8.13
N THR A 54 -1.97 -5.43 -9.04
CA THR A 54 -3.41 -5.25 -8.74
C THR A 54 -4.26 -6.38 -9.31
N ALA A 55 -3.68 -7.24 -10.14
CA ALA A 55 -4.32 -8.36 -10.82
C ALA A 55 -3.28 -9.40 -11.25
N SER A 56 -3.73 -10.54 -11.76
CA SER A 56 -2.87 -11.61 -12.29
C SER A 56 -2.08 -11.19 -13.53
N VAL A 57 -2.58 -10.20 -14.28
CA VAL A 57 -1.87 -9.64 -15.43
C VAL A 57 -0.82 -8.66 -14.93
N VAL A 58 0.44 -8.91 -15.29
CA VAL A 58 1.56 -8.01 -14.97
C VAL A 58 1.35 -6.69 -15.71
N ARG A 59 1.33 -5.60 -14.94
CA ARG A 59 1.21 -4.23 -15.45
C ARG A 59 2.34 -3.38 -14.90
N SER A 60 2.69 -2.36 -15.66
CA SER A 60 3.62 -1.32 -15.24
C SER A 60 2.85 -0.17 -14.62
N PHE A 61 3.28 0.28 -13.44
CA PHE A 61 2.65 1.39 -12.73
C PHE A 61 3.67 2.50 -12.50
N LEU A 62 3.33 3.71 -12.91
CA LEU A 62 4.16 4.90 -12.72
C LEU A 62 3.45 5.86 -11.79
N LEU A 63 4.03 6.12 -10.61
CA LEU A 63 3.56 7.20 -9.76
C LEU A 63 3.97 8.54 -10.37
N THR A 64 3.01 9.44 -10.51
CA THR A 64 3.18 10.82 -10.97
C THR A 64 2.54 11.77 -9.96
N ARG A 65 2.73 13.08 -10.15
CA ARG A 65 2.05 14.10 -9.35
C ARG A 65 0.52 14.02 -9.40
N LYS A 66 -0.04 13.50 -10.50
CA LYS A 66 -1.50 13.45 -10.75
C LYS A 66 -2.17 12.15 -10.31
N GLY A 67 -1.38 11.11 -10.03
CA GLY A 67 -1.89 9.78 -9.72
C GLY A 67 -0.97 8.66 -10.23
N VAL A 68 -1.49 7.45 -10.30
CA VAL A 68 -0.77 6.28 -10.82
C VAL A 68 -1.12 6.08 -12.28
N GLU A 69 -0.16 6.31 -13.17
CA GLU A 69 -0.30 6.06 -14.59
C GLU A 69 -0.07 4.59 -14.93
N VAL A 70 -0.98 4.03 -15.71
CA VAL A 70 -0.90 2.71 -16.33
C VAL A 70 -0.76 2.93 -17.84
N PRO A 71 0.42 2.60 -18.42
CA PRO A 71 0.66 2.81 -19.84
C PRO A 71 -0.42 2.17 -20.72
N GLY A 72 -1.10 2.98 -21.53
CA GLY A 72 -2.16 2.53 -22.44
C GLY A 72 -3.56 2.40 -21.82
N GLU A 73 -3.72 2.56 -20.49
CA GLU A 73 -5.02 2.50 -19.81
C GLU A 73 -5.44 3.83 -19.19
N GLY A 74 -4.49 4.66 -18.73
CA GLY A 74 -4.74 5.99 -18.18
C GLY A 74 -4.25 6.16 -16.74
N THR A 75 -4.78 7.14 -16.02
CA THR A 75 -4.38 7.46 -14.65
C THR A 75 -5.42 6.99 -13.65
N ILE A 76 -4.98 6.25 -12.63
CA ILE A 76 -5.77 5.76 -11.51
C ILE A 76 -5.51 6.65 -10.28
N PRO A 77 -6.53 7.03 -9.51
CA PRO A 77 -6.35 7.68 -8.22
C PRO A 77 -5.50 6.83 -7.26
N ILE A 78 -4.57 7.46 -6.56
CA ILE A 78 -3.65 6.77 -5.63
C ILE A 78 -4.39 5.91 -4.59
N PRO A 79 -5.45 6.40 -3.90
CA PRO A 79 -6.18 5.58 -2.93
C PRO A 79 -6.78 4.31 -3.56
N GLU A 80 -7.39 4.44 -4.74
CA GLU A 80 -8.01 3.33 -5.47
C GLU A 80 -6.97 2.30 -5.94
N PHE A 81 -5.81 2.78 -6.36
CA PHE A 81 -4.68 1.92 -6.71
C PHE A 81 -4.23 1.09 -5.50
N ILE A 82 -3.92 1.72 -4.37
CA ILE A 82 -3.46 1.02 -3.16
C ILE A 82 -4.52 0.02 -2.67
N ASP A 83 -5.80 0.40 -2.70
CA ASP A 83 -6.90 -0.53 -2.39
C ASP A 83 -6.90 -1.77 -3.28
N SER A 84 -6.65 -1.60 -4.57
CA SER A 84 -6.60 -2.70 -5.53
C SER A 84 -5.41 -3.63 -5.25
N VAL A 85 -4.24 -3.08 -4.90
CA VAL A 85 -3.06 -3.88 -4.54
C VAL A 85 -3.31 -4.69 -3.26
N ILE A 86 -3.86 -4.06 -2.22
CA ILE A 86 -4.15 -4.73 -0.93
C ILE A 86 -5.26 -5.77 -1.08
N LYS A 87 -6.28 -5.52 -1.88
CA LYS A 87 -7.33 -6.51 -2.19
C LYS A 87 -6.77 -7.71 -2.94
N PHE A 88 -5.88 -7.49 -3.90
CA PHE A 88 -5.26 -8.57 -4.69
C PHE A 88 -4.40 -9.51 -3.84
N ALA A 89 -3.72 -8.98 -2.82
CA ALA A 89 -2.95 -9.78 -1.86
C ALA A 89 -3.75 -10.84 -1.09
N ASN A 90 -5.09 -10.70 -1.02
CA ASN A 90 -6.11 -11.69 -0.65
C ASN A 90 -6.00 -12.47 0.69
N TYR A 91 -4.91 -12.38 1.47
CA TYR A 91 -4.81 -12.88 2.85
C TYR A 91 -3.87 -12.03 3.73
N PRO A 92 -4.02 -12.04 5.08
CA PRO A 92 -3.34 -11.09 5.97
C PRO A 92 -1.82 -11.01 5.79
N LYS A 93 -1.13 -12.15 5.77
CA LYS A 93 0.33 -12.18 5.64
C LYS A 93 0.79 -11.52 4.33
N ARG A 94 0.13 -11.79 3.21
CA ARG A 94 0.49 -11.18 1.92
C ARG A 94 0.17 -9.69 1.88
N LYS A 95 -0.92 -9.25 2.51
CA LYS A 95 -1.22 -7.82 2.66
C LYS A 95 -0.09 -7.10 3.41
N ILE A 96 0.45 -7.70 4.47
CA ILE A 96 1.59 -7.15 5.22
C ILE A 96 2.85 -7.08 4.34
N GLU A 97 3.16 -8.14 3.58
CA GLU A 97 4.28 -8.13 2.62
C GLU A 97 4.13 -6.97 1.61
N VAL A 98 2.94 -6.81 1.05
CA VAL A 98 2.64 -5.70 0.14
C VAL A 98 2.76 -4.33 0.81
N LEU A 99 2.28 -4.16 2.04
CA LEU A 99 2.44 -2.90 2.79
C LEU A 99 3.93 -2.57 3.00
N ASN A 100 4.77 -3.57 3.26
CA ASN A 100 6.22 -3.38 3.38
C ASN A 100 6.87 -2.97 2.03
N ASP A 101 6.45 -3.60 0.93
CA ASP A 101 6.93 -3.24 -0.41
C ASP A 101 6.55 -1.80 -0.76
N LEU A 102 5.29 -1.41 -0.48
CA LEU A 102 4.79 -0.04 -0.66
C LEU A 102 5.55 0.97 0.23
N ALA A 103 5.83 0.62 1.49
CA ALA A 103 6.64 1.47 2.37
C ALA A 103 8.07 1.66 1.83
N THR A 104 8.66 0.63 1.25
CA THR A 104 9.99 0.70 0.61
C THR A 104 9.97 1.63 -0.60
N HIS A 105 8.94 1.52 -1.46
CA HIS A 105 8.76 2.46 -2.57
C HIS A 105 8.59 3.89 -2.08
N LEU A 106 7.79 4.12 -1.04
CA LEU A 106 7.55 5.44 -0.47
C LEU A 106 8.86 6.10 0.02
N GLN A 107 9.74 5.34 0.69
CA GLN A 107 11.06 5.84 1.09
C GLN A 107 11.89 6.30 -0.11
N ASN A 108 11.89 5.52 -1.20
CA ASN A 108 12.59 5.87 -2.43
C ASN A 108 11.99 7.11 -3.11
N ILE A 109 10.67 7.28 -3.05
CA ILE A 109 9.98 8.46 -3.57
C ILE A 109 10.39 9.70 -2.78
N TYR A 110 10.42 9.64 -1.45
CA TYR A 110 10.90 10.78 -0.64
C TYR A 110 12.36 11.12 -0.93
N ALA A 111 13.22 10.11 -1.12
CA ALA A 111 14.60 10.35 -1.55
C ALA A 111 14.68 11.03 -2.93
N LEU A 112 13.80 10.69 -3.86
CA LEU A 112 13.72 11.29 -5.20
C LEU A 112 13.27 12.75 -5.18
N ILE A 113 12.32 13.09 -4.30
CA ILE A 113 11.80 14.45 -4.14
C ILE A 113 12.84 15.36 -3.48
N GLY A 114 13.76 14.78 -2.69
CA GLY A 114 14.59 15.50 -1.75
C GLY A 114 13.71 15.90 -0.57
N SER A 115 13.91 15.24 0.58
CA SER A 115 13.17 15.59 1.79
C SER A 115 13.23 17.11 2.01
N PRO A 116 12.12 17.79 2.31
CA PRO A 116 12.21 19.09 2.95
C PRO A 116 13.10 18.86 4.17
N GLN A 117 14.23 19.55 4.23
CA GLN A 117 15.03 19.60 5.43
C GLN A 117 14.09 19.95 6.59
N GLU A 118 14.23 19.23 7.70
CA GLU A 118 13.72 19.68 8.99
C GLU A 118 14.17 21.13 9.19
N ALA A 119 13.28 22.08 8.94
CA ALA A 119 13.46 23.45 9.39
C ALA A 119 13.13 23.44 10.89
N GLN A 120 14.16 23.21 11.71
CA GLN A 120 14.19 23.65 13.10
C GLN A 120 14.59 25.12 13.14
#